data_AF-A0A3B3SYU4-F1
#
_entry.id   AF-A0A3B3SYU4-F1
#
_cell.length_a   1.000
_cell.length_b   1.000
_cell.length_c   1.000
_cell.angle_alpha   90.00
_cell.angle_beta   90.00
_cell.angle_gamma   90.00
#
_symmetry.space_group_name_H-M   'P 1'
#
loop_
_entity.id
_entity.type
_entity.pdbx_description
1 polymer ?
#
loop_
_entity_poly.entity_id
_entity_poly.type
_entity_poly.pdbx_seq_one_letter_code
_entity_poly.pdbx_strand_id
1 'polypeptide(L)'
;IAEQQQSKYLDLYTILPSEISMQLAEVTLTLGSLEEQVPQTALYWLGKLLIISVKLKEKAPEISQAKEETKALKEELESCGRSLSELDAAVQEFGEQNPTLSKQLKDAITKLKEIHHHTGRLADYRTARLKKAASHVHEFSEMLEFVMAWTERAEAVVKDSLIWSSSSQLQDQINTYQVGPTGITFLKNLLY
;
A
#
# COMPACT_ATOMS: atom_id res chain seq x y z
N ILE A 1 4.54 11.24 14.70
CA ILE A 1 3.30 12.06 14.79
C ILE A 1 2.75 12.39 13.40
N ALA A 2 3.53 12.99 12.49
CA ALA A 2 3.10 13.31 11.12
C ALA A 2 2.57 12.10 10.31
N GLU A 3 3.31 10.98 10.28
CA GLU A 3 2.86 9.76 9.56
C GLU A 3 1.60 9.13 10.17
N GLN A 4 1.43 9.21 11.49
CA GLN A 4 0.25 8.67 12.17
C GLN A 4 -1.01 9.51 11.90
N GLN A 5 -0.86 10.84 11.83
CA GLN A 5 -1.95 11.72 11.44
C GLN A 5 -2.28 11.60 9.95
N GLN A 6 -1.27 11.42 9.09
CA GLN A 6 -1.47 11.14 7.67
C GLN A 6 -2.21 9.81 7.46
N SER A 7 -1.85 8.74 8.17
CA SER A 7 -2.56 7.45 8.11
C SER A 7 -4.03 7.60 8.52
N LYS A 8 -4.30 8.29 9.64
CA LYS A 8 -5.68 8.56 10.10
C LYS A 8 -6.48 9.40 9.10
N TYR A 9 -5.84 10.38 8.47
CA TYR A 9 -6.46 11.21 7.44
C TYR A 9 -6.79 10.38 6.19
N LEU A 10 -5.91 9.49 5.75
CA LEU A 10 -6.23 8.60 4.64
C LEU A 10 -7.34 7.60 5.01
N ASP A 11 -7.30 6.98 6.19
CA ASP A 11 -8.35 6.05 6.66
C ASP A 11 -9.75 6.72 6.67
N LEU A 12 -9.83 7.99 7.07
CA LEU A 12 -11.10 8.72 7.19
C LEU A 12 -11.74 9.03 5.83
N TYR A 13 -10.94 9.14 4.77
CA TYR A 13 -11.40 9.60 3.47
C TYR A 13 -11.19 8.62 2.32
N THR A 14 -10.67 7.42 2.61
CA THR A 14 -10.70 6.31 1.65
C THR A 14 -12.12 5.77 1.57
N ILE A 15 -12.75 5.93 0.42
CA ILE A 15 -14.01 5.27 0.13
C ILE A 15 -13.77 3.75 0.10
N LEU A 16 -14.71 2.99 0.66
CA LEU A 16 -14.62 1.53 0.68
C LEU A 16 -14.51 1.00 -0.76
N PRO A 17 -13.67 -0.01 -1.00
CA PRO A 17 -13.54 -0.54 -2.36
C PRO A 17 -14.87 -1.11 -2.91
N SER A 18 -15.77 -1.60 -2.07
CA SER A 18 -17.13 -2.03 -2.45
C SER A 18 -18.02 -0.87 -2.92
N GLU A 19 -17.88 0.30 -2.31
CA GLU A 19 -18.60 1.52 -2.67
C GLU A 19 -18.15 2.03 -4.06
N ILE A 20 -16.85 1.97 -4.35
CA ILE A 20 -16.32 2.25 -5.71
C ILE A 20 -16.91 1.30 -6.74
N SER A 21 -16.97 0.00 -6.43
CA SER A 21 -17.56 -1.01 -7.34
C SER A 21 -19.05 -0.77 -7.58
N MET A 22 -19.79 -0.34 -6.57
CA MET A 22 -21.21 0.00 -6.70
C MET A 22 -21.40 1.23 -7.60
N GLN A 23 -20.65 2.31 -7.37
CA GLN A 23 -20.71 3.52 -8.20
C GLN A 23 -20.30 3.22 -9.65
N LEU A 24 -19.33 2.34 -9.88
CA LEU A 24 -18.97 1.89 -11.24
C LEU A 24 -20.11 1.12 -11.90
N ALA A 25 -20.82 0.25 -11.18
CA ALA A 25 -21.96 -0.46 -11.72
C ALA A 25 -23.11 0.51 -12.08
N GLU A 26 -23.37 1.52 -11.26
CA GLU A 26 -24.38 2.54 -11.52
C GLU A 26 -24.07 3.36 -12.78
N VAL A 27 -22.82 3.80 -12.96
CA VAL A 27 -22.39 4.49 -14.19
C VAL A 27 -22.47 3.55 -15.39
N THR A 28 -22.11 2.26 -15.23
CA THR A 28 -22.23 1.25 -16.29
C THR A 28 -23.67 1.11 -16.76
N LEU A 29 -24.63 1.05 -15.83
CA LEU A 29 -26.05 0.96 -16.16
C LEU A 29 -26.55 2.23 -16.85
N THR A 30 -26.14 3.40 -16.36
CA THR A 30 -26.52 4.69 -16.96
C THR A 30 -26.02 4.80 -18.41
N LEU A 31 -24.75 4.46 -18.65
CA LEU A 31 -24.18 4.46 -20.00
C LEU A 31 -24.73 3.32 -20.88
N GLY A 32 -24.97 2.14 -20.31
CA GLY A 32 -25.60 1.01 -21.01
C GLY A 32 -27.03 1.31 -21.45
N SER A 33 -27.77 2.17 -20.73
CA SER A 33 -29.09 2.63 -21.19
C SER A 33 -29.04 3.57 -22.40
N LEU A 34 -27.85 4.03 -22.77
CA LEU A 34 -27.57 4.96 -23.87
C LEU A 34 -26.79 4.28 -25.01
N GLU A 35 -26.72 2.93 -25.03
CA GLU A 35 -25.80 2.08 -25.79
C GLU A 35 -25.61 2.44 -27.28
N GLU A 36 -26.68 2.87 -27.97
CA GLU A 36 -26.61 3.27 -29.39
C GLU A 36 -25.82 4.58 -29.63
N GLN A 37 -25.56 5.37 -28.58
CA GLN A 37 -24.98 6.71 -28.67
C GLN A 37 -23.80 6.97 -27.73
N VAL A 38 -23.40 5.99 -26.92
CA VAL A 38 -22.22 6.11 -26.06
C VAL A 38 -20.94 5.91 -26.87
N PRO A 39 -19.93 6.79 -26.75
CA PRO A 39 -18.63 6.55 -27.34
C PRO A 39 -18.04 5.23 -26.83
N GLN A 40 -17.69 4.30 -27.73
CA GLN A 40 -17.05 3.00 -27.40
C GLN A 40 -15.85 3.15 -26.43
N THR A 41 -15.15 4.27 -26.54
CA THR A 41 -14.04 4.66 -25.67
C THR A 41 -14.46 4.73 -24.20
N ALA A 42 -15.65 5.26 -23.88
CA ALA A 42 -16.15 5.37 -22.51
C ALA A 42 -16.34 4.00 -21.84
N LEU A 43 -16.91 3.05 -22.59
CA LEU A 43 -17.14 1.69 -22.11
C LEU A 43 -15.82 0.95 -21.80
N TYR A 44 -14.83 1.13 -22.66
CA TYR A 44 -13.49 0.56 -22.49
C TYR A 44 -12.81 1.05 -21.20
N TRP A 45 -12.82 2.36 -20.95
CA TRP A 45 -12.18 2.93 -19.75
C TRP A 45 -12.89 2.54 -18.46
N LEU A 46 -14.21 2.45 -18.50
CA LEU A 46 -14.99 1.99 -17.36
C LEU A 46 -14.63 0.55 -16.99
N GLY A 47 -14.50 -0.34 -18.00
CA GLY A 47 -13.99 -1.69 -17.81
C GLY A 47 -12.58 -1.72 -17.22
N LYS A 48 -11.66 -0.88 -17.71
CA LYS A 48 -10.32 -0.76 -17.12
C LYS A 48 -10.34 -0.30 -15.67
N LEU A 49 -11.17 0.68 -15.33
CA LEU A 49 -11.26 1.22 -13.97
C LEU A 49 -11.85 0.19 -12.99
N LEU A 50 -12.82 -0.61 -13.44
CA LEU A 50 -13.32 -1.78 -12.70
C LEU A 50 -12.19 -2.79 -12.40
N ILE A 51 -11.38 -3.13 -13.40
CA ILE A 51 -10.26 -4.07 -13.22
C ILE A 51 -9.24 -3.53 -12.22
N ILE A 52 -8.87 -2.24 -12.33
CA ILE A 52 -7.94 -1.59 -11.40
C ILE A 52 -8.51 -1.60 -9.97
N SER A 53 -9.79 -1.26 -9.80
CA SER A 53 -10.45 -1.24 -8.49
C SER A 53 -10.47 -2.63 -7.84
N VAL A 54 -10.72 -3.69 -8.61
CA VAL A 54 -10.68 -5.07 -8.10
C VAL A 54 -9.25 -5.46 -7.70
N LYS A 55 -8.26 -5.24 -8.56
CA LYS A 55 -6.84 -5.56 -8.29
C LYS A 55 -6.27 -4.78 -7.11
N LEU A 56 -6.76 -3.57 -6.86
CA LEU A 56 -6.36 -2.80 -5.68
C LEU A 56 -6.78 -3.46 -4.35
N LYS A 57 -7.81 -4.32 -4.36
CA LYS A 57 -8.29 -5.07 -3.17
C LYS A 57 -7.54 -6.38 -2.92
N GLU A 58 -6.88 -6.92 -3.95
CA GLU A 58 -6.20 -8.21 -3.85
C GLU A 58 -4.98 -8.14 -2.93
N LYS A 59 -4.76 -9.22 -2.17
CA LYS A 59 -3.56 -9.38 -1.33
C LYS A 59 -2.49 -10.10 -2.13
N ALA A 60 -1.30 -9.52 -2.20
CA ALA A 60 -0.12 -10.21 -2.70
C ALA A 60 0.56 -11.01 -1.58
N PRO A 61 1.28 -12.10 -1.90
CA PRO A 61 1.97 -12.92 -0.91
C PRO A 61 3.18 -12.20 -0.29
N GLU A 62 3.85 -11.32 -1.03
CA GLU A 62 5.03 -10.58 -0.57
C GLU A 62 4.86 -9.06 -0.66
N ILE A 63 5.52 -8.33 0.24
CA ILE A 63 5.51 -6.85 0.27
C ILE A 63 6.20 -6.27 -0.97
N SER A 64 7.28 -6.89 -1.44
CA SER A 64 8.01 -6.54 -2.67
C SER A 64 7.08 -6.60 -3.88
N GLN A 65 6.42 -7.74 -4.07
CA GLN A 65 5.43 -7.96 -5.13
C GLN A 65 4.26 -6.98 -5.02
N ALA A 66 3.69 -6.81 -3.81
CA ALA A 66 2.59 -5.87 -3.59
C ALA A 66 2.95 -4.43 -3.95
N LYS A 67 4.20 -4.00 -3.73
CA LYS A 67 4.69 -2.66 -4.11
C LYS A 67 4.74 -2.49 -5.63
N GLU A 68 5.29 -3.47 -6.33
CA GLU A 68 5.40 -3.42 -7.80
C GLU A 68 4.03 -3.44 -8.46
N GLU A 69 3.13 -4.32 -8.01
CA GLU A 69 1.73 -4.35 -8.47
C GLU A 69 1.02 -3.02 -8.20
N THR A 70 1.20 -2.43 -7.02
CA THR A 70 0.59 -1.13 -6.68
C THR A 70 1.14 -0.01 -7.57
N LYS A 71 2.43 -0.05 -7.92
CA LYS A 71 3.06 0.92 -8.83
C LYS A 71 2.49 0.78 -10.25
N ALA A 72 2.43 -0.42 -10.79
CA ALA A 72 1.84 -0.68 -12.10
C ALA A 72 0.36 -0.25 -12.16
N LEU A 73 -0.42 -0.52 -11.11
CA LEU A 73 -1.81 -0.10 -11.02
C LEU A 73 -1.97 1.43 -11.00
N LYS A 74 -1.03 2.16 -10.38
CA LYS A 74 -1.01 3.63 -10.42
C LYS A 74 -0.72 4.15 -11.82
N GLU A 75 0.25 3.57 -12.52
CA GLU A 75 0.58 3.96 -13.89
C GLU A 75 -0.61 3.75 -14.85
N GLU A 76 -1.32 2.62 -14.72
CA GLU A 76 -2.56 2.36 -15.46
C GLU A 76 -3.68 3.33 -15.08
N LEU A 77 -3.79 3.71 -13.81
CA LEU A 77 -4.77 4.69 -13.35
C LEU A 77 -4.49 6.09 -13.91
N GLU A 78 -3.22 6.52 -13.97
CA GLU A 78 -2.83 7.77 -14.63
C GLU A 78 -3.17 7.74 -16.12
N SER A 79 -2.96 6.59 -16.77
CA SER A 79 -3.38 6.38 -18.16
C SER A 79 -4.90 6.54 -18.33
N CYS A 80 -5.69 5.93 -17.44
CA CYS A 80 -7.14 6.13 -17.42
C CYS A 80 -7.51 7.60 -17.22
N GLY A 81 -6.77 8.35 -16.39
CA GLY A 81 -7.02 9.78 -16.15
C GLY A 81 -6.78 10.65 -17.38
N ARG A 82 -5.70 10.38 -18.14
CA ARG A 82 -5.44 11.04 -19.42
C ARG A 82 -6.57 10.79 -20.41
N SER A 83 -6.95 9.54 -20.60
CA SER A 83 -7.99 9.20 -21.57
C SER A 83 -9.39 9.62 -21.13
N LEU A 84 -9.66 9.71 -19.82
CA LEU A 84 -10.89 10.33 -19.30
C LEU A 84 -10.95 11.82 -19.63
N SER A 85 -9.81 12.51 -19.66
CA SER A 85 -9.72 13.91 -20.06
C SER A 85 -9.96 14.09 -21.56
N GLU A 86 -9.44 13.18 -22.39
CA GLU A 86 -9.72 13.13 -23.84
C GLU A 86 -11.20 12.88 -24.12
N LEU A 87 -11.81 11.93 -23.40
CA LEU A 87 -13.24 11.63 -23.50
C LEU A 87 -14.11 12.82 -23.09
N ASP A 88 -13.73 13.54 -22.03
CA ASP A 88 -14.43 14.75 -21.60
C ASP A 88 -14.42 15.84 -22.69
N ALA A 89 -13.26 16.05 -23.33
CA ALA A 89 -13.15 16.98 -24.45
C ALA A 89 -14.03 16.55 -25.64
N ALA A 90 -14.02 15.25 -25.99
CA ALA A 90 -14.85 14.73 -27.08
C ALA A 90 -16.36 14.87 -26.79
N VAL A 91 -16.79 14.67 -25.54
CA VAL A 91 -18.20 14.87 -25.15
C VAL A 91 -18.58 16.35 -25.09
N GLN A 92 -17.65 17.24 -24.76
CA GLN A 92 -17.89 18.69 -24.88
C GLN A 92 -18.17 19.07 -26.33
N GLU A 93 -17.31 18.64 -27.28
CA GLU A 93 -17.47 18.89 -28.72
C GLU A 93 -18.74 18.27 -29.29
N PHE A 94 -19.02 16.99 -28.97
CA PHE A 94 -20.28 16.33 -29.34
C PHE A 94 -21.52 17.07 -28.81
N GLY A 95 -21.38 17.65 -27.62
CA GLY A 95 -22.44 18.34 -26.93
C GLY A 95 -22.91 19.63 -27.60
N GLU A 96 -22.06 20.25 -28.40
CA GLU A 96 -22.40 21.42 -29.21
C GLU A 96 -23.43 21.08 -30.29
N GLN A 97 -23.42 19.83 -30.78
CA GLN A 97 -24.36 19.36 -31.81
C GLN A 97 -25.59 18.63 -31.23
N ASN A 98 -25.53 18.13 -30.00
CA ASN A 98 -26.59 17.30 -29.39
C ASN A 98 -26.86 17.67 -27.91
N PRO A 99 -27.63 18.74 -27.63
CA PRO A 99 -27.75 19.32 -26.28
C PRO A 99 -28.34 18.38 -25.22
N THR A 100 -29.34 17.57 -25.58
CA THR A 100 -30.08 16.71 -24.64
C THR A 100 -29.26 15.50 -24.19
N LEU A 101 -28.54 14.85 -25.13
CA LEU A 101 -27.66 13.71 -24.86
C LEU A 101 -26.35 14.15 -24.20
N SER A 102 -25.87 15.36 -24.53
CA SER A 102 -24.69 15.96 -23.91
C SER A 102 -24.79 16.02 -22.39
N LYS A 103 -25.97 16.36 -21.86
CA LYS A 103 -26.15 16.51 -20.41
C LYS A 103 -25.91 15.19 -19.68
N GLN A 104 -26.52 14.10 -20.13
CA GLN A 104 -26.38 12.78 -19.49
C GLN A 104 -24.95 12.24 -19.61
N LEU A 105 -24.29 12.45 -20.75
CA LEU A 105 -22.89 12.06 -20.93
C LEU A 105 -21.95 12.88 -20.04
N LYS A 106 -22.19 14.19 -19.88
CA LYS A 106 -21.42 15.06 -18.96
C LYS A 106 -21.59 14.66 -17.50
N ASP A 107 -22.81 14.32 -17.09
CA ASP A 107 -23.09 13.83 -15.73
C ASP A 107 -22.35 12.50 -15.48
N ALA A 108 -22.39 11.57 -16.43
CA ALA A 108 -21.66 10.30 -16.35
C ALA A 108 -20.13 10.49 -16.31
N ILE A 109 -19.58 11.39 -17.12
CA ILE A 109 -18.13 11.71 -17.10
C ILE A 109 -17.73 12.37 -15.79
N THR A 110 -18.55 13.28 -15.26
CA THR A 110 -18.32 13.89 -13.95
C THR A 110 -18.24 12.81 -12.88
N LYS A 111 -19.17 11.85 -12.92
CA LYS A 111 -19.15 10.71 -12.00
C LYS A 111 -17.92 9.82 -12.18
N LEU A 112 -17.50 9.54 -13.42
CA LEU A 112 -16.27 8.80 -13.69
C LEU A 112 -15.02 9.51 -13.16
N LYS A 113 -14.96 10.85 -13.23
CA LYS A 113 -13.87 11.65 -12.67
C LYS A 113 -13.82 11.55 -11.15
N GLU A 114 -14.98 11.58 -10.48
CA GLU A 114 -15.07 11.34 -9.04
C GLU A 114 -14.56 9.94 -8.66
N ILE A 115 -15.03 8.90 -9.38
CA ILE A 115 -14.63 7.52 -9.15
C ILE A 115 -13.13 7.33 -9.39
N HIS A 116 -12.57 7.91 -10.46
CA HIS A 116 -11.14 7.91 -10.75
C HIS A 116 -10.35 8.52 -9.60
N HIS A 117 -10.76 9.70 -9.13
CA HIS A 117 -10.13 10.37 -8.00
C HIS A 117 -10.17 9.52 -6.73
N HIS A 118 -11.31 8.91 -6.40
CA HIS A 118 -11.42 8.02 -5.25
C HIS A 118 -10.56 6.76 -5.36
N THR A 119 -10.45 6.20 -6.57
CA THR A 119 -9.58 5.05 -6.85
C THR A 119 -8.10 5.42 -6.69
N GLY A 120 -7.71 6.65 -7.05
CA GLY A 120 -6.37 7.18 -6.81
C GLY A 120 -6.04 7.26 -5.33
N ARG A 121 -6.95 7.79 -4.52
CA ARG A 121 -6.79 7.85 -3.05
C ARG A 121 -6.62 6.47 -2.43
N LEU A 122 -7.31 5.45 -2.96
CA LEU A 122 -7.16 4.07 -2.50
C LEU A 122 -5.76 3.51 -2.83
N ALA A 123 -5.24 3.82 -4.03
CA ALA A 123 -3.88 3.43 -4.42
C ALA A 123 -2.81 4.11 -3.54
N ASP A 124 -3.02 5.38 -3.18
CA ASP A 124 -2.15 6.11 -2.24
C ASP A 124 -2.18 5.51 -0.84
N TYR A 125 -3.37 5.16 -0.35
CA TYR A 125 -3.53 4.47 0.92
C TYR A 125 -2.81 3.12 0.95
N ARG A 126 -2.99 2.29 -0.08
CA ARG A 126 -2.27 1.01 -0.20
C ARG A 126 -0.76 1.23 -0.21
N THR A 127 -0.27 2.26 -0.92
CA THR A 127 1.15 2.62 -0.94
C THR A 127 1.68 2.97 0.44
N ALA A 128 0.97 3.82 1.20
CA ALA A 128 1.36 4.20 2.55
C ALA A 128 1.41 3.00 3.50
N ARG A 129 0.41 2.12 3.43
CA ARG A 129 0.39 0.87 4.22
C ARG A 129 1.53 -0.07 3.87
N LEU A 130 1.85 -0.23 2.59
CA LEU A 130 2.97 -1.07 2.16
C LEU A 130 4.32 -0.50 2.59
N LYS A 131 4.47 0.83 2.60
CA LYS A 131 5.67 1.48 3.16
C LYS A 131 5.83 1.18 4.65
N LYS A 132 4.75 1.30 5.42
CA LYS A 132 4.74 0.99 6.86
C LYS A 132 4.98 -0.51 7.14
N ALA A 133 4.40 -1.40 6.36
CA ALA A 133 4.64 -2.84 6.50
C ALA A 133 6.12 -3.17 6.22
N ALA A 134 6.72 -2.55 5.20
CA ALA A 134 8.13 -2.74 4.88
C ALA A 134 9.06 -2.24 5.99
N SER A 135 8.76 -1.10 6.64
CA SER A 135 9.57 -0.62 7.76
C SER A 135 9.51 -1.57 8.95
N HIS A 136 8.33 -2.11 9.28
CA HIS A 136 8.22 -3.10 10.35
C HIS A 136 8.99 -4.39 10.04
N VAL A 137 8.93 -4.91 8.80
CA VAL A 137 9.73 -6.09 8.42
C VAL A 137 11.23 -5.82 8.58
N HIS A 138 11.68 -4.62 8.21
CA HIS A 138 13.08 -4.23 8.40
C HIS A 138 13.46 -4.18 9.89
N GLU A 139 12.66 -3.53 10.74
CA GLU A 139 12.85 -3.49 12.19
C GLU A 139 12.91 -4.90 12.80
N PHE A 140 12.01 -5.80 12.39
CA PHE A 140 12.01 -7.20 12.84
C PHE A 140 13.26 -7.96 12.39
N SER A 141 13.74 -7.72 11.16
CA SER A 141 14.97 -8.33 10.66
C SER A 141 16.18 -7.90 11.47
N GLU A 142 16.31 -6.60 11.77
CA GLU A 142 17.41 -6.07 12.61
C GLU A 142 17.38 -6.67 14.02
N MET A 143 16.19 -6.80 14.61
CA MET A 143 16.04 -7.45 15.92
C MET A 143 16.42 -8.93 15.87
N LEU A 144 16.03 -9.65 14.81
CA LEU A 144 16.37 -11.06 14.63
C LEU A 144 17.88 -11.25 14.49
N GLU A 145 18.53 -10.45 13.64
CA GLU A 145 19.99 -10.46 13.47
C GLU A 145 20.71 -10.21 14.80
N PHE A 146 20.23 -9.25 15.59
CA PHE A 146 20.76 -8.99 16.92
C PHE A 146 20.62 -10.19 17.86
N VAL A 147 19.44 -10.81 17.92
CA VAL A 147 19.18 -11.97 18.78
C VAL A 147 20.01 -13.17 18.34
N MET A 148 20.16 -13.40 17.04
CA MET A 148 21.03 -14.45 16.50
C MET A 148 22.48 -14.22 16.90
N ALA A 149 23.03 -13.03 16.67
CA ALA A 149 24.41 -12.70 17.05
C ALA A 149 24.65 -12.82 18.56
N TRP A 150 23.65 -12.47 19.39
CA TRP A 150 23.73 -12.67 20.83
C TRP A 150 23.71 -14.16 21.20
N THR A 151 22.85 -14.95 20.55
CA THR A 151 22.73 -16.39 20.79
C THR A 151 24.02 -17.13 20.40
N GLU A 152 24.62 -16.79 19.26
CA GLU A 152 25.91 -17.34 18.82
C GLU A 152 27.03 -17.04 19.82
N ARG A 153 27.08 -15.82 20.36
CA ARG A 153 28.05 -15.47 21.41
C ARG A 153 27.79 -16.25 22.68
N ALA A 154 26.54 -16.36 23.13
CA ALA A 154 26.19 -17.13 24.31
C ALA A 154 26.55 -18.61 24.15
N GLU A 155 26.32 -19.18 22.97
CA GLU A 155 26.72 -20.55 22.64
C GLU A 155 28.24 -20.73 22.66
N ALA A 156 29.01 -19.77 22.11
CA ALA A 156 30.47 -19.79 22.18
C ALA A 156 30.98 -19.77 23.63
N VAL A 157 30.41 -18.92 24.49
CA VAL A 157 30.73 -18.84 25.92
C VAL A 157 30.42 -20.15 26.65
N VAL A 158 29.32 -20.82 26.31
CA VAL A 158 28.93 -22.10 26.93
C VAL A 158 29.79 -23.26 26.43
N LYS A 159 30.24 -23.23 25.17
CA LYS A 159 31.08 -24.28 24.57
C LYS A 159 32.55 -24.14 24.91
N ASP A 160 33.04 -22.93 25.15
CA ASP A 160 34.37 -22.71 25.72
C ASP A 160 34.40 -23.36 27.11
N SER A 161 35.07 -24.51 27.21
CA SER A 161 35.16 -25.27 28.45
C SER A 161 35.65 -24.35 29.57
N LEU A 162 34.91 -24.28 30.68
CA LEU A 162 35.39 -23.68 31.92
C LEU A 162 36.73 -24.32 32.28
N ILE A 163 37.82 -23.65 31.93
CA ILE A 163 39.16 -24.02 32.35
C ILE A 163 39.17 -23.74 33.85
N TRP A 164 38.99 -24.79 34.65
CA TRP A 164 39.16 -24.73 36.10
C TRP A 164 40.63 -24.44 36.40
N SER A 165 40.96 -23.16 36.45
CA SER A 165 42.30 -22.67 36.76
C SER A 165 42.26 -21.74 37.97
N SER A 166 43.40 -21.10 38.29
CA SER A 166 43.56 -20.29 39.50
C SER A 166 42.46 -19.23 39.63
N SER A 167 42.12 -18.85 40.88
CA SER A 167 41.05 -17.89 41.17
C SER A 167 41.16 -16.57 40.40
N SER A 168 42.37 -16.15 39.99
CA SER A 168 42.60 -14.98 39.15
C SER A 168 42.10 -15.14 37.71
N GLN A 169 42.27 -16.33 37.13
CA GLN A 169 41.82 -16.62 35.76
C GLN A 169 40.30 -16.78 35.68
N LEU A 170 39.67 -17.35 36.72
CA LEU A 170 38.21 -17.36 36.86
C LEU A 170 37.64 -15.93 37.01
N GLN A 171 38.32 -15.05 37.77
CA GLN A 171 37.91 -13.65 37.91
C GLN A 171 38.02 -12.88 36.59
N ASP A 172 39.07 -13.11 35.81
CA ASP A 172 39.24 -12.50 34.48
C ASP A 172 38.20 -13.02 33.47
N GLN A 173 37.84 -14.31 33.53
CA GLN A 173 36.74 -14.87 32.73
C GLN A 173 35.39 -14.24 33.11
N ILE A 174 35.10 -14.11 34.40
CA ILE A 174 33.87 -13.44 34.88
C ILE A 174 33.82 -11.99 34.39
N ASN A 175 34.92 -11.24 34.46
CA ASN A 175 34.98 -9.87 33.97
C ASN A 175 34.76 -9.77 32.45
N THR A 176 35.26 -10.76 31.69
CA THR A 176 35.07 -10.84 30.23
C THR A 176 33.61 -11.14 29.86
N TYR A 177 32.90 -11.92 30.69
CA TYR A 177 31.49 -12.26 30.47
C TYR A 177 30.49 -11.26 31.05
N GLN A 178 30.90 -10.38 31.98
CA GLN A 178 29.97 -9.53 32.73
C GLN A 178 29.55 -8.23 32.02
N VAL A 179 30.17 -7.81 30.92
CA VAL A 179 29.89 -6.46 30.38
C VAL A 179 30.03 -6.44 28.86
N GLY A 180 28.96 -6.25 28.09
CA GLY A 180 28.38 -4.92 27.86
C GLY A 180 27.03 -4.65 28.53
N PRO A 181 26.86 -3.56 29.30
CA PRO A 181 25.59 -3.20 29.95
C PRO A 181 24.49 -2.87 28.93
N THR A 182 24.87 -2.62 27.68
CA THR A 182 24.00 -2.30 26.55
C THR A 182 23.14 -3.50 26.11
N GLY A 183 23.63 -4.74 26.17
CA GLY A 183 22.85 -5.91 25.72
C GLY A 183 21.70 -6.28 26.65
N ILE A 184 21.94 -6.24 27.97
CA ILE A 184 20.93 -6.55 28.99
C ILE A 184 19.88 -5.43 29.08
N THR A 185 20.30 -4.17 28.94
CA THR A 185 19.38 -3.02 28.95
C THR A 185 18.51 -2.99 27.69
N PHE A 186 19.06 -3.38 26.53
CA PHE A 186 18.29 -3.50 25.28
C PHE A 186 17.24 -4.61 25.36
N LEU A 187 17.58 -5.80 25.88
CA LEU A 187 16.62 -6.90 26.08
C LEU A 187 15.52 -6.54 27.10
N LYS A 188 15.86 -5.80 28.17
CA LYS A 188 14.87 -5.29 29.12
C LYS A 188 13.88 -4.30 28.48
N ASN A 189 14.34 -3.45 27.56
CA ASN A 189 13.48 -2.51 26.83
C ASN A 189 12.69 -3.19 25.68
N LEU A 190 13.04 -4.41 25.29
CA LEU A 190 12.31 -5.19 24.27
C LEU A 190 11.15 -5.99 24.86
N LEU A 191 11.24 -6.35 26.15
CA LEU A 191 10.30 -7.21 26.88
C LEU A 191 9.27 -6.44 27.72
N TYR A 192 9.38 -5.11 27.81
CA TYR A 192 8.48 -4.20 28.54
C TYR A 192 8.06 -3.04 27.64
#